data_AF-A0A3D1B5V1-F1
#
_entry.id   AF-A0A3D1B5V1-F1
#
_cell.length_a   1.000
_cell.length_b   1.000
_cell.length_c   1.000
_cell.angle_alpha   90.00
_cell.angle_beta   90.00
_cell.angle_gamma   90.00
#
_symmetry.space_group_name_H-M   'P 1'
#
loop_
_entity.id
_entity.type
_entity.pdbx_description
1 polymer ?
#
loop_
_entity_poly.entity_id
_entity_poly.type
_entity_poly.pdbx_seq_one_letter_code
_entity_poly.pdbx_strand_id
1 'polypeptide(L)'
;MDITELLAFSAKQGASDLHLSSGLPPMIRVDGDVRRINLPAMDHKQVHALIYDIMNDKQRKDFEEFLETDFSFEVPGVARFRVNAFNQNRGAGAVFRTIPSKVLTMEDLGMGEVFRKITDVPRGLVLVTGPTGSGKSTTLA
;
A
#
# COMPACT_ATOMS: atom_id res chain seq x y z
N MET A 1 -1.04 -20.49 -1.99
CA MET A 1 -1.10 -19.09 -2.42
C MET A 1 -0.26 -18.29 -1.46
N ASP A 2 0.80 -17.70 -1.97
CA ASP A 2 1.69 -16.86 -1.16
C ASP A 2 1.27 -15.39 -1.23
N ILE A 3 1.95 -14.55 -0.46
CA ILE A 3 1.69 -13.10 -0.41
C ILE A 3 2.04 -12.41 -1.73
N THR A 4 3.06 -12.90 -2.44
CA THR A 4 3.51 -12.33 -3.71
C THR A 4 2.46 -12.52 -4.80
N GLU A 5 1.81 -13.69 -4.87
CA GLU A 5 0.70 -13.99 -5.77
C GLU A 5 -0.51 -13.08 -5.49
N LEU A 6 -0.85 -12.85 -4.21
CA LEU A 6 -1.93 -11.94 -3.83
C LEU A 6 -1.63 -10.48 -4.22
N LEU A 7 -0.40 -10.03 -4.03
CA LEU A 7 0.04 -8.69 -4.41
C LEU A 7 0.08 -8.51 -5.93
N ALA A 8 0.59 -9.50 -6.66
CA ALA A 8 0.59 -9.52 -8.13
C ALA A 8 -0.84 -9.51 -8.69
N PHE A 9 -1.74 -10.30 -8.11
CA PHE A 9 -3.16 -10.27 -8.46
C PHE A 9 -3.77 -8.89 -8.19
N SER A 10 -3.51 -8.29 -7.03
CA SER A 10 -4.03 -6.97 -6.66
C SER A 10 -3.57 -5.89 -7.63
N ALA A 11 -2.28 -5.88 -8.00
CA ALA A 11 -1.73 -4.96 -8.99
C ALA A 11 -2.36 -5.17 -10.38
N LYS A 12 -2.55 -6.43 -10.82
CA LYS A 12 -3.19 -6.76 -12.09
C LYS A 12 -4.65 -6.27 -12.16
N GLN A 13 -5.35 -6.26 -11.03
CA GLN A 13 -6.72 -5.75 -10.93
C GLN A 13 -6.80 -4.22 -10.76
N GLY A 14 -5.67 -3.51 -10.78
CA GLY A 14 -5.66 -2.06 -10.56
C GLY A 14 -6.05 -1.66 -9.13
N ALA A 15 -5.86 -2.54 -8.15
CA ALA A 15 -6.24 -2.26 -6.78
C ALA A 15 -5.30 -1.26 -6.10
N SER A 16 -5.87 -0.30 -5.38
CA SER A 16 -5.12 0.66 -4.56
C SER A 16 -4.56 0.03 -3.29
N ASP A 17 -5.32 -0.90 -2.71
CA ASP A 17 -4.98 -1.55 -1.45
C ASP A 17 -5.34 -3.05 -1.49
N LEU A 18 -4.48 -3.89 -0.91
CA LEU A 18 -4.80 -5.26 -0.50
C LEU A 18 -4.94 -5.28 1.03
N HIS A 19 -6.02 -5.89 1.51
CA HIS A 19 -6.36 -6.02 2.92
C HIS A 19 -6.35 -7.50 3.31
N LEU A 20 -5.56 -7.84 4.33
CA LEU A 20 -5.61 -9.12 5.03
C LEU A 20 -6.19 -8.91 6.42
N SER A 21 -7.18 -9.72 6.78
CA SER A 21 -7.79 -9.67 8.11
C SER A 21 -8.18 -11.07 8.53
N SER A 22 -7.66 -11.51 9.67
CA SER A 22 -7.96 -12.83 10.23
C SER A 22 -9.48 -13.06 10.33
N GLY A 23 -9.92 -14.24 9.91
CA GLY A 23 -11.32 -14.64 9.81
C GLY A 23 -12.04 -14.20 8.53
N LEU A 24 -11.36 -13.54 7.60
CA LEU A 24 -11.94 -13.09 6.33
C LEU A 24 -11.10 -13.57 5.13
N PRO A 25 -11.70 -13.69 3.93
CA PRO A 25 -10.94 -13.79 2.69
C PRO A 25 -10.06 -12.54 2.48
N PRO A 26 -8.98 -12.63 1.70
CA PRO A 26 -8.27 -11.45 1.22
C PRO A 26 -9.24 -10.50 0.51
N MET A 27 -9.04 -9.19 0.68
CA MET A 27 -9.88 -8.18 0.05
C MET A 27 -9.01 -7.16 -0.69
N ILE A 28 -9.51 -6.63 -1.79
CA ILE A 28 -8.85 -5.57 -2.54
C ILE A 28 -9.74 -4.34 -2.62
N ARG A 29 -9.14 -3.16 -2.63
CA ARG A 29 -9.82 -1.91 -2.92
C ARG A 29 -9.63 -1.54 -4.39
N VAL A 30 -10.72 -1.45 -5.14
CA VAL A 30 -10.73 -1.00 -6.54
C VAL A 30 -11.75 0.14 -6.64
N ASP A 31 -11.34 1.27 -7.22
CA ASP A 31 -12.19 2.47 -7.38
C ASP A 31 -12.88 2.94 -6.08
N GLY A 32 -12.22 2.76 -4.94
CA GLY A 32 -12.71 3.14 -3.62
C GLY A 32 -13.46 2.04 -2.85
N ASP A 33 -13.99 1.02 -3.55
CA ASP A 33 -14.76 -0.08 -2.97
C ASP A 33 -13.87 -1.23 -2.52
N VAL A 34 -14.10 -1.74 -1.31
CA VAL A 34 -13.43 -2.95 -0.81
C VAL A 34 -14.25 -4.19 -1.19
N ARG A 35 -13.63 -5.13 -1.92
CA ARG A 35 -14.26 -6.37 -2.39
C ARG A 35 -13.44 -7.59 -1.98
N ARG A 36 -14.12 -8.67 -1.62
CA ARG A 36 -13.48 -9.96 -1.28
C ARG A 36 -13.01 -10.65 -2.56
N ILE A 37 -11.78 -11.18 -2.52
CA ILE A 37 -11.31 -12.12 -3.54
C ILE A 37 -12.03 -13.45 -3.33
N ASN A 38 -12.33 -14.18 -4.41
CA ASN A 38 -12.95 -15.50 -4.35
C ASN A 38 -11.96 -16.57 -3.85
N LEU A 39 -11.57 -16.46 -2.59
CA LEU A 39 -10.67 -17.34 -1.86
C LEU A 39 -11.29 -17.68 -0.51
N PRO A 40 -10.88 -18.81 0.11
CA PRO A 40 -11.30 -19.13 1.47
C PRO A 40 -10.91 -18.04 2.48
N ALA A 41 -11.67 -17.96 3.57
CA ALA A 41 -11.27 -17.14 4.70
C ALA A 41 -9.95 -17.65 5.30
N MET A 42 -9.08 -16.72 5.71
CA MET A 42 -7.80 -17.05 6.32
C MET A 42 -7.90 -16.90 7.83
N ASP A 43 -7.44 -17.90 8.59
CA ASP A 43 -7.34 -17.80 10.03
C ASP A 43 -6.16 -16.91 10.49
N HIS A 44 -6.04 -16.72 11.81
CA HIS A 44 -4.95 -15.93 12.38
C HIS A 44 -3.57 -16.45 12.00
N LYS A 45 -3.36 -17.77 12.02
CA LYS A 45 -2.05 -18.38 11.74
C LYS A 45 -1.64 -18.14 10.30
N GLN A 46 -2.58 -18.28 9.38
CA GLN A 46 -2.36 -18.03 7.95
C GLN A 46 -2.01 -16.57 7.68
N VAL A 47 -2.79 -15.63 8.22
CA VAL A 47 -2.52 -14.19 8.02
C VAL A 47 -1.20 -13.77 8.66
N HIS A 48 -0.93 -14.24 9.87
CA HIS A 48 0.32 -13.95 10.59
C HIS A 48 1.54 -14.47 9.82
N ALA A 49 1.49 -15.70 9.33
CA ALA A 49 2.57 -16.28 8.52
C ALA A 49 2.85 -15.44 7.26
N LEU A 50 1.81 -15.08 6.49
CA LEU A 50 1.96 -14.25 5.29
C LEU A 50 2.61 -12.88 5.58
N ILE A 51 2.31 -12.28 6.73
CA ILE A 51 2.89 -11.01 7.16
C ILE A 51 4.35 -11.22 7.64
N TYR A 52 4.62 -12.27 8.41
CA TYR A 52 5.96 -12.55 8.94
C TYR A 52 6.97 -12.91 7.85
N ASP A 53 6.52 -13.57 6.78
CA ASP A 53 7.37 -13.99 5.66
C ASP A 53 8.02 -12.81 4.91
N ILE A 54 7.38 -11.64 4.93
CA ILE A 54 7.88 -10.43 4.26
C ILE A 54 8.60 -9.45 5.20
N MET A 55 8.59 -9.73 6.51
CA MET A 55 9.25 -8.89 7.52
C MET A 55 10.70 -9.34 7.73
N ASN A 56 11.59 -8.36 7.91
CA ASN A 56 12.92 -8.60 8.48
C ASN A 56 12.87 -8.64 10.02
N ASP A 57 13.99 -9.02 10.65
CA ASP A 57 14.06 -9.21 12.10
C ASP A 57 13.73 -7.95 12.90
N LYS A 58 14.07 -6.75 12.39
CA LYS A 58 13.71 -5.50 13.06
C LYS A 58 12.20 -5.29 13.02
N GLN A 59 11.58 -5.47 11.85
CA GLN A 59 10.13 -5.30 11.68
C GLN A 59 9.34 -6.32 12.50
N ARG A 60 9.83 -7.58 12.61
CA ARG A 60 9.22 -8.59 13.48
C ARG A 60 9.28 -8.17 14.95
N LYS A 61 10.43 -7.68 15.42
CA LYS A 61 10.56 -7.14 16.78
C LYS A 61 9.62 -5.96 17.01
N ASP A 62 9.61 -4.99 16.10
CA ASP A 62 8.72 -3.82 16.19
C ASP A 62 7.25 -4.26 16.25
N PHE A 63 6.84 -5.21 15.41
CA PHE A 63 5.49 -5.75 15.40
C PHE A 63 5.13 -6.52 16.69
N GLU A 64 6.06 -7.30 17.24
CA GLU A 64 5.85 -8.05 18.49
C GLU A 64 5.81 -7.14 19.72
N GLU A 65 6.64 -6.10 19.76
CA GLU A 65 6.75 -5.17 20.87
C GLU A 65 5.63 -4.13 20.87
N PHE A 66 5.36 -3.53 19.71
CA PHE A 66 4.41 -2.42 19.58
C PHE A 66 3.04 -2.85 19.06
N LEU A 67 2.87 -4.12 18.68
CA LEU A 67 1.63 -4.70 18.14
C LEU A 67 1.18 -4.11 16.79
N GLU A 68 2.00 -3.25 16.21
CA GLU A 68 1.84 -2.68 14.87
C GLU A 68 3.19 -2.22 14.31
N THR A 69 3.34 -2.17 12.98
CA THR A 69 4.53 -1.62 12.34
C THR A 69 4.26 -1.21 10.88
N ASP A 70 4.98 -0.20 10.40
CA ASP A 70 4.98 0.27 9.01
C ASP A 70 6.31 -0.07 8.33
N PHE A 71 6.25 -0.56 7.10
CA PHE A 71 7.43 -0.77 6.27
C PHE A 71 7.09 -0.72 4.77
N SER A 72 8.12 -0.81 3.93
CA SER A 72 7.95 -0.96 2.48
C SER A 72 8.37 -2.37 2.06
N PHE A 73 7.65 -2.94 1.10
CA PHE A 73 7.94 -4.25 0.52
C PHE A 73 7.88 -4.15 -1.01
N GLU A 74 8.81 -4.80 -1.70
CA GLU A 74 8.88 -4.78 -3.16
C GLU A 74 8.64 -6.18 -3.71
N VAL A 75 7.77 -6.26 -4.72
CA VAL A 75 7.65 -7.44 -5.57
C VAL A 75 8.29 -7.12 -6.92
N PRO A 76 9.47 -7.71 -7.23
CA PRO A 76 10.18 -7.43 -8.48
C PRO A 76 9.30 -7.65 -9.70
N GLY A 77 9.30 -6.68 -10.62
CA GLY A 77 8.48 -6.73 -11.84
C GLY A 77 6.98 -6.46 -11.65
N VAL A 78 6.52 -6.19 -10.43
CA VAL A 78 5.11 -5.89 -10.13
C VAL A 78 4.98 -4.45 -9.61
N ALA A 79 5.32 -4.21 -8.35
CA ALA A 79 5.20 -2.91 -7.70
C ALA A 79 5.92 -2.90 -6.35
N ARG A 80 6.06 -1.70 -5.79
CA ARG A 80 6.37 -1.51 -4.36
C ARG A 80 5.08 -1.32 -3.60
N PHE A 81 5.08 -1.67 -2.33
CA PHE A 81 3.94 -1.57 -1.45
C PHE A 81 4.37 -0.89 -0.15
N ARG A 82 3.53 0.02 0.36
CA ARG A 82 3.60 0.44 1.75
C ARG A 82 2.74 -0.52 2.56
N VAL A 83 3.35 -1.19 3.51
CA VAL A 83 2.72 -2.19 4.37
C VAL A 83 2.55 -1.59 5.76
N ASN A 84 1.35 -1.72 6.32
CA ASN A 84 1.09 -1.54 7.74
C ASN A 84 0.53 -2.87 8.26
N ALA A 85 1.19 -3.46 9.25
CA ALA A 85 0.77 -4.67 9.93
C ALA A 85 0.31 -4.32 11.35
N PHE A 86 -0.77 -4.94 11.82
CA PHE A 86 -1.40 -4.63 13.10
C PHE A 86 -2.20 -5.83 13.66
N ASN A 87 -2.59 -5.74 14.92
CA ASN A 87 -3.50 -6.69 15.55
C ASN A 87 -4.92 -6.12 15.67
N GLN A 88 -5.93 -6.98 15.52
CA GLN A 88 -7.34 -6.67 15.73
C GLN A 88 -8.06 -7.82 16.44
N ASN A 89 -9.33 -7.65 16.80
CA ASN A 89 -10.06 -8.60 17.66
C ASN A 89 -10.08 -10.07 17.15
N ARG A 90 -10.04 -10.29 15.84
CA ARG A 90 -9.98 -11.63 15.22
C ARG A 90 -8.55 -12.17 15.04
N GLY A 91 -7.51 -11.40 15.36
CA GLY A 91 -6.10 -11.75 15.16
C GLY A 91 -5.34 -10.74 14.30
N ALA A 92 -4.27 -11.20 13.65
CA ALA A 92 -3.43 -10.40 12.76
C ALA A 92 -4.20 -9.75 11.59
N GLY A 93 -3.69 -8.62 11.13
CA GLY A 93 -4.15 -7.90 9.95
C GLY A 93 -3.03 -7.11 9.29
N ALA A 94 -3.17 -6.85 8.00
CA ALA A 94 -2.27 -5.98 7.27
C ALA A 94 -2.98 -5.26 6.13
N VAL A 95 -2.52 -4.06 5.81
CA VAL A 95 -2.89 -3.30 4.62
C VAL A 95 -1.65 -3.04 3.78
N PHE A 96 -1.75 -3.39 2.51
CA PHE A 96 -0.71 -3.19 1.49
C PHE A 96 -1.21 -2.17 0.50
N ARG A 97 -0.64 -0.97 0.52
CA ARG A 97 -0.97 0.08 -0.44
C ARG A 97 0.03 0.06 -1.58
N THR A 98 -0.46 -0.10 -2.81
CA THR A 98 0.38 -0.09 -4.01
C THR A 98 1.02 1.29 -4.17
N ILE A 99 2.34 1.32 -4.31
CA ILE A 99 3.12 2.51 -4.67
C ILE A 99 3.35 2.44 -6.19
N PRO A 100 2.89 3.44 -6.96
CA PRO A 100 3.12 3.48 -8.41
C PRO A 100 4.62 3.33 -8.73
N SER A 101 4.95 2.42 -9.64
CA SER A 101 6.32 2.18 -10.10
C SER A 101 6.78 3.23 -11.12
N LYS A 102 5.85 3.69 -11.97
CA LYS A 102 6.07 4.81 -12.89
C LYS A 102 5.67 6.13 -12.21
N VAL A 103 6.62 7.04 -12.07
CA VAL A 103 6.31 8.46 -11.79
C VAL A 103 5.72 9.05 -13.07
N LEU A 104 4.51 9.59 -12.96
CA LEU A 104 3.84 10.25 -14.09
C LEU A 104 4.45 11.63 -14.29
N THR A 105 4.61 12.03 -15.55
CA THR A 105 5.10 13.38 -15.84
C THR A 105 3.99 14.41 -15.61
N MET A 106 4.37 15.70 -15.56
CA MET A 106 3.38 16.79 -15.50
C MET A 106 2.40 16.72 -16.68
N GLU A 107 2.87 16.33 -17.87
CA GLU A 107 2.03 16.15 -19.07
C GLU A 107 1.06 14.97 -18.91
N ASP A 108 1.52 13.82 -18.40
CA ASP A 108 0.67 12.65 -18.11
C ASP A 108 -0.48 13.01 -17.14
N LEU A 109 -0.23 13.95 -16.22
CA LEU A 109 -1.18 14.45 -15.23
C LEU A 109 -2.04 15.63 -15.71
N GLY A 110 -1.81 16.15 -16.92
CA GLY A 110 -2.51 17.33 -17.43
C GLY A 110 -2.19 18.62 -16.66
N MET A 111 -1.03 18.68 -16.01
CA MET A 111 -0.57 19.83 -15.24
C MET A 111 -0.03 20.91 -16.19
N GLY A 112 -0.60 22.13 -16.11
CA GLY A 112 -0.14 23.25 -16.92
C GLY A 112 1.18 23.87 -16.45
N GLU A 113 1.72 24.79 -17.26
CA GLU A 113 2.99 25.49 -17.01
C GLU A 113 3.10 26.20 -15.65
N VAL A 114 1.98 26.52 -15.01
CA VAL A 114 1.96 27.08 -13.65
C VAL A 114 2.68 26.18 -12.65
N PHE A 115 2.59 24.84 -12.80
CA PHE A 115 3.23 23.91 -11.88
C PHE A 115 4.75 23.86 -12.08
N ARG A 116 5.26 23.96 -13.31
CA ARG A 116 6.71 24.09 -13.57
C ARG A 116 7.29 25.36 -12.95
N LYS A 117 6.59 26.48 -13.08
CA LYS A 117 7.02 27.74 -12.47
C LYS A 117 7.13 27.65 -10.95
N ILE A 118 6.25 26.86 -10.31
CA ILE A 118 6.32 26.60 -8.86
C ILE A 118 7.55 25.76 -8.51
N THR A 119 7.96 24.81 -9.36
CA THR A 119 9.18 24.01 -9.12
C THR A 119 10.47 24.81 -9.32
N ASP A 120 10.43 25.90 -10.09
CA ASP A 120 11.60 26.74 -10.41
C ASP A 120 11.90 27.82 -9.36
N VAL A 121 11.08 27.95 -8.30
CA VAL A 121 11.30 28.99 -7.27
C VAL A 121 12.61 28.72 -6.50
N PRO A 122 13.51 29.70 -6.34
CA PRO A 122 14.85 29.47 -5.77
C PRO A 122 14.84 29.24 -4.25
N ARG A 123 13.74 29.59 -3.57
CA ARG A 123 13.53 29.43 -2.12
C ARG A 123 12.07 29.71 -1.77
N GLY A 124 11.60 29.13 -0.67
CA GLY A 124 10.24 29.35 -0.14
C GLY A 124 9.65 28.07 0.42
N LEU A 125 8.34 28.09 0.67
CA LEU A 125 7.57 26.93 1.10
C LEU A 125 6.44 26.71 0.10
N VAL A 126 6.37 25.51 -0.48
CA VAL A 126 5.27 25.07 -1.35
C VAL A 126 4.44 24.04 -0.59
N LEU A 127 3.13 24.25 -0.52
CA LEU A 127 2.20 23.37 0.18
C LEU A 127 1.26 22.71 -0.84
N VAL A 128 1.35 21.38 -0.95
CA VAL A 128 0.40 20.56 -1.71
C VAL A 128 -0.57 19.91 -0.73
N THR A 129 -1.82 20.35 -0.72
CA THR A 129 -2.82 19.96 0.28
C THR A 129 -4.00 19.22 -0.35
N GLY A 130 -4.83 18.58 0.49
CA GLY A 130 -5.97 17.77 0.05
C GLY A 130 -6.20 16.53 0.92
N PRO A 131 -7.37 15.88 0.83
CA PRO A 131 -7.73 14.70 1.62
C PRO A 131 -6.93 13.45 1.23
N THR A 132 -7.01 12.37 2.01
CA THR A 132 -6.39 11.07 1.67
C THR A 132 -6.90 10.58 0.32
N GLY A 133 -5.99 10.09 -0.54
CA GLY A 133 -6.34 9.62 -1.89
C GLY A 133 -6.46 10.72 -2.95
N SER A 134 -6.30 12.00 -2.61
CA SER A 134 -6.45 13.12 -3.57
C SER A 134 -5.28 13.33 -4.54
N GLY A 135 -4.32 12.40 -4.63
CA GLY A 135 -3.18 12.50 -5.55
C GLY A 135 -2.00 13.36 -5.11
N LYS A 136 -1.97 13.91 -3.89
CA LYS A 136 -0.88 14.80 -3.40
C LYS A 136 0.53 14.23 -3.61
N SER A 137 0.73 12.97 -3.24
CA SER A 137 2.05 12.31 -3.39
C SER A 137 2.44 12.14 -4.85
N THR A 138 1.47 11.93 -5.74
CA THR A 138 1.70 11.86 -7.19
C THR A 138 2.03 13.23 -7.77
N THR A 139 1.46 14.32 -7.25
CA THR A 139 1.77 15.70 -7.66
C THR A 139 3.13 16.18 -7.14
N LEU A 140 3.59 15.67 -5.99
CA LEU A 140 4.88 16.02 -5.39
C LEU A 140 6.07 15.20 -5.94
N ALA A 141 5.80 14.02 -6.50
CA ALA A 141 6.81 13.11 -7.07
C ALA A 141 7.27 13.61 -8.45
#